data_AF-A0A964X5T0-F1
#
_entry.id   AF-A0A964X5T0-F1
#
_cell.length_a   1.000
_cell.length_b   1.000
_cell.length_c   1.000
_cell.angle_alpha   90.00
_cell.angle_beta   90.00
_cell.angle_gamma   90.00
#
_symmetry.space_group_name_H-M   'P 1'
#
loop_
_entity.id
_entity.type
_entity.pdbx_description
1 polymer ?
#
loop_
_entity_poly.entity_id
_entity_poly.type
_entity_poly.pdbx_seq_one_letter_code
_entity_poly.pdbx_strand_id
1 'polypeptide(L)' 'MTLQGTRTDRQGREITDRISWIPLEDGIVRQHWQQSVDGSGFETVFDGRYVPADRAERPEG' A
#
# COMPACT_ATOMS: atom_id res chain seq x y z
N MET A 1 1.34 4.72 9.37
CA MET A 1 2.71 5.00 8.89
C MET A 1 2.68 5.22 7.39
N THR A 2 3.49 6.13 6.85
CA THR A 2 3.56 6.37 5.40
C THR A 2 5.01 6.42 4.94
N LEU A 3 5.32 5.72 3.85
CA LEU A 3 6.57 5.79 3.11
C LEU A 3 6.30 6.48 1.76
N GLN A 4 7.12 7.45 1.40
CA GLN A 4 7.06 8.10 0.09
C GLN A 4 8.47 8.19 -0.52
N GLY A 5 8.58 8.00 -1.83
CA GLY A 5 9.83 8.11 -2.55
C GLY A 5 9.63 8.31 -4.04
N THR A 6 10.66 8.81 -4.72
CA THR A 6 10.68 8.95 -6.18
C THR A 6 11.69 8.00 -6.80
N ARG A 7 11.38 7.49 -8.00
CA ARG A 7 12.28 6.66 -8.81
C ARG A 7 12.03 6.91 -10.28
N THR A 8 13.02 6.61 -11.12
CA THR A 8 12.84 6.62 -12.56
C THR A 8 12.48 5.21 -13.04
N ASP A 9 11.49 5.10 -13.91
CA ASP A 9 11.15 3.81 -14.53
C ASP A 9 12.07 3.48 -15.73
N ARG A 10 11.83 2.33 -16.38
CA ARG A 10 12.63 1.90 -17.53
C ARG A 10 12.48 2.80 -18.77
N GLN A 11 11.47 3.66 -18.80
CA GLN A 11 11.16 4.57 -19.90
C GLN A 11 11.68 5.99 -19.61
N GLY A 12 12.34 6.21 -18.47
CA GLY A 12 12.86 7.52 -18.08
C GLY A 12 11.83 8.41 -17.39
N ARG A 13 10.62 7.90 -17.07
CA ARG A 13 9.56 8.68 -16.42
C ARG A 13 9.78 8.74 -14.92
N GLU A 14 9.41 9.87 -14.32
CA GLU A 14 9.45 10.02 -12.86
C GLU A 14 8.22 9.34 -12.25
N ILE A 15 8.49 8.46 -11.30
CA ILE A 15 7.49 7.75 -10.53
C ILE A 15 7.57 8.24 -9.10
N THR A 16 6.45 8.71 -8.55
CA THR A 16 6.30 8.90 -7.10
C THR A 16 5.51 7.74 -6.51
N ASP A 17 6.11 6.97 -5.62
CA ASP A 17 5.47 5.91 -4.84
C ASP A 17 5.03 6.47 -3.47
N ARG A 18 3.81 6.18 -3.05
CA ARG A 18 3.25 6.46 -1.72
C ARG A 18 2.64 5.20 -1.15
N ILE A 19 3.18 4.71 -0.04
CA ILE A 19 2.71 3.49 0.62
C ILE A 19 2.28 3.84 2.04
N SER A 20 1.02 3.62 2.36
CA SER A 20 0.45 3.85 3.69
C SER A 20 0.05 2.54 4.35
N TRP A 21 0.48 2.36 5.60
CA TRP A 21 0.01 1.31 6.49
C TRP A 21 -0.89 1.92 7.54
N ILE A 22 -2.16 1.50 7.50
CA ILE A 22 -3.23 2.01 8.34
C ILE A 22 -3.63 0.87 9.28
N PRO A 23 -3.35 1.00 10.60
CA PRO A 23 -3.92 0.10 11.59
C PRO A 23 -5.44 0.18 11.51
N LEU A 24 -6.08 -0.98 11.44
CA LEU A 24 -7.51 -1.15 11.61
C LEU A 24 -7.77 -1.81 12.97
N GLU A 25 -9.03 -2.16 13.22
CA GLU A 25 -9.42 -2.92 14.40
C GLU A 25 -8.73 -4.28 14.47
N ASP A 26 -8.62 -4.82 15.68
CA ASP A 26 -8.14 -6.17 15.94
C ASP A 26 -6.75 -6.53 15.36
N GLY A 27 -5.86 -5.55 15.28
CA GLY A 27 -4.50 -5.76 14.77
C GLY A 27 -4.41 -5.99 13.27
N ILE A 28 -5.52 -5.84 12.53
CA ILE A 28 -5.51 -5.84 11.07
C ILE A 28 -4.78 -4.58 10.60
N VAL A 29 -4.00 -4.71 9.52
CA VAL A 29 -3.34 -3.56 8.89
C VAL A 29 -3.73 -3.50 7.42
N ARG A 30 -4.28 -2.36 6.98
CA ARG A 30 -4.46 -2.08 5.55
C ARG A 30 -3.17 -1.46 5.00
N GLN A 31 -2.64 -2.04 3.94
CA GLN A 31 -1.61 -1.41 3.13
C GLN A 31 -2.26 -0.84 1.87
N HIS A 32 -2.11 0.46 1.66
CA HIS A 32 -2.54 1.16 0.46
C HIS A 32 -1.32 1.75 -0.22
N TRP A 33 -0.96 1.21 -1.38
CA TRP A 33 0.11 1.70 -2.24
C TRP A 33 -0.49 2.42 -3.44
N GLN A 34 -0.10 3.67 -3.59
CA GLN A 34 -0.43 4.50 -4.73
C GLN A 34 0.83 4.97 -5.47
N GLN A 35 0.70 5.21 -6.76
CA GLN A 35 1.76 5.68 -7.63
C GLN A 35 1.29 6.88 -8.45
N SER A 36 2.16 7.85 -8.67
CA SER A 36 1.96 8.95 -9.63
C SER A 36 3.05 8.90 -10.69
N VAL A 37 2.66 9.05 -11.96
CA VAL A 37 3.58 9.09 -13.10
C VAL A 37 3.66 10.52 -13.58
N ASP A 38 4.85 11.12 -13.58
CA ASP A 38 5.11 12.49 -14.03
C ASP A 38 4.15 13.53 -13.43
N GLY A 39 3.72 13.31 -12.18
CA GLY A 39 2.81 14.22 -11.45
C GLY A 39 1.34 14.16 -11.87
N SER A 40 0.93 13.21 -12.71
CA SER A 40 -0.44 13.11 -13.26
C SER A 40 -1.54 12.74 -12.26
N GLY A 41 -1.18 12.44 -11.00
CA GLY A 41 -2.11 12.07 -9.93
C GLY A 41 -1.81 10.69 -9.38
N PHE A 42 -2.35 10.37 -8.21
CA PHE A 42 -2.09 9.09 -7.55
C PHE A 42 -3.14 8.04 -7.93
N GLU A 43 -2.69 6.96 -8.56
CA GLU A 43 -3.48 5.77 -8.84
C GLU A 43 -3.15 4.65 -7.86
N THR A 44 -4.12 3.80 -7.53
CA THR A 44 -3.89 2.66 -6.63
C THR A 44 -3.21 1.52 -7.39
N VAL A 45 -2.05 1.10 -6.91
CA VAL A 45 -1.29 -0.05 -7.46
C VAL A 45 -1.55 -1.30 -6.63
N PHE A 46 -1.72 -1.15 -5.32
CA PHE A 46 -2.05 -2.23 -4.42
C PHE A 46 -2.89 -1.74 -3.23
N ASP A 47 -3.91 -2.51 -2.86
CA ASP A 47 -4.72 -2.26 -1.66
C ASP A 47 -5.03 -3.61 -1.01
N GLY A 48 -4.36 -3.88 0.11
CA GLY A 48 -4.39 -5.19 0.77
C GLY A 48 -4.59 -5.08 2.26
N ARG A 49 -5.03 -6.19 2.86
CA ARG A 49 -5.19 -6.33 4.31
C ARG A 49 -4.26 -7.43 4.81
N TYR A 50 -3.46 -7.10 5.81
CA TYR A 50 -2.71 -8.06 6.61
C TYR A 50 -3.53 -8.40 7.85
N VAL A 51 -3.80 -9.68 8.05
CA VAL A 51 -4.51 -10.20 9.22
C VAL A 51 -3.50 -10.94 10.11
N PRO A 52 -3.58 -10.78 11.44
CA PRO A 52 -2.80 -11.59 12.37
C PRO A 52 -2.93 -13.10 12.06
N ALA A 53 -1.81 -13.82 12.11
CA ALA A 53 -1.76 -15.23 11.69
C ALA A 53 -2.67 -16.14 12.54
N ASP A 54 -2.74 -15.88 13.85
CA ASP A 54 -3.61 -16.59 14.80
C ASP A 54 -5.11 -16.42 14.49
N ARG A 55 -5.49 -15.32 13.82
CA ARG A 55 -6.85 -15.07 13.34
C ARG A 55 -7.09 -15.62 11.93
N ALA A 56 -6.07 -15.69 11.08
CA ALA A 56 -6.20 -16.28 9.75
C ALA A 56 -6.53 -17.78 9.78
N GLU A 57 -6.05 -18.50 10.81
CA GLU A 57 -6.28 -19.94 11.02
C GLU A 57 -7.62 -20.25 11.73
N ARG A 58 -8.32 -19.23 12.21
CA ARG A 58 -9.65 -19.33 12.80
C ARG A 58 -10.63 -18.49 11.97
N PRO A 59 -11.07 -18.96 10.80
CA PRO A 59 -12.19 -18.33 10.14
C PRO A 59 -13.35 -18.33 11.15
N GLU A 60 -13.94 -17.16 11.37
CA GLU A 60 -15.05 -16.97 12.30
C GLU A 60 -16.12 -18.05 12.02
N GLY A 61 -16.51 -18.76 13.09
CA GLY A 61 -17.49 -19.83 13.03
C GLY A 61 -18.92 -19.32 12.82
#